data_AF-A0A2D2DTL7-F1
#
_entry.id   AF-A0A2D2DTL7-F1
#
_cell.length_a   1.000
_cell.length_b   1.000
_cell.length_c   1.000
_cell.angle_alpha   90.00
_cell.angle_beta   90.00
_cell.angle_gamma   90.00
#
_symmetry.space_group_name_H-M   'P 1'
#
loop_
_entity.id
_entity.type
_entity.pdbx_description
1 polymer ?
#
loop_
_entity_poly.entity_id
_entity_poly.type
_entity_poly.pdbx_seq_one_letter_code
_entity_poly.pdbx_strand_id
1 'polypeptide(L)' 'MDKNISTLLREIKTQQDWTEVRLAAELGTTQPTVNRILNGQDDCKISTFKAICALHQTCFARVAEPTAT' A
#
# COMPACT_ATOMS: atom_id res chain seq x y z
N MET A 1 -7.07 -11.79 -11.48
CA MET A 1 -7.77 -11.55 -10.21
C MET A 1 -7.31 -10.19 -9.72
N ASP A 2 -8.14 -9.17 -9.87
CA ASP A 2 -7.83 -7.81 -9.47
C ASP A 2 -7.50 -7.80 -7.97
N LYS A 3 -6.23 -7.51 -7.63
CA LYS A 3 -5.84 -7.42 -6.22
C LYS A 3 -6.63 -6.27 -5.60
N ASN A 4 -7.45 -6.59 -4.59
CA ASN A 4 -8.19 -5.57 -3.85
C ASN A 4 -7.20 -4.64 -3.13
N ILE A 5 -7.54 -3.35 -3.02
CA ILE A 5 -6.69 -2.30 -2.45
C ILE A 5 -6.28 -2.66 -1.01
N SER A 6 -7.20 -3.25 -0.25
CA SER A 6 -6.96 -3.72 1.11
C SER A 6 -5.83 -4.77 1.17
N THR A 7 -5.72 -5.64 0.16
CA THR A 7 -4.66 -6.63 0.05
C THR A 7 -3.30 -5.97 -0.19
N LEU A 8 -3.21 -5.02 -1.13
CA LEU A 8 -1.97 -4.28 -1.38
C LEU A 8 -1.49 -3.56 -0.12
N LEU A 9 -2.41 -2.92 0.61
CA LEU A 9 -2.07 -2.22 1.84
C LEU A 9 -1.58 -3.17 2.94
N ARG A 10 -2.20 -4.35 3.08
CA ARG A 10 -1.76 -5.40 4.03
C ARG A 10 -0.37 -5.92 3.66
N GLU A 11 -0.11 -6.17 2.37
CA GLU A 11 1.21 -6.61 1.89
C GLU A 11 2.30 -5.58 2.24
N ILE A 12 2.06 -4.29 1.99
CA ILE A 12 3.01 -3.22 2.38
C ILE A 12 3.20 -3.19 3.90
N LYS A 13 2.09 -3.24 4.66
CA LYS A 13 2.11 -3.20 6.13
C LYS A 13 3.00 -4.32 6.70
N THR A 14 2.78 -5.55 6.25
CA THR A 14 3.51 -6.73 6.72
C THR A 14 4.96 -6.73 6.27
N GLN A 15 5.22 -6.39 5.00
CA GLN A 15 6.57 -6.40 4.44
C GLN A 15 7.49 -5.36 5.07
N GLN A 16 6.95 -4.20 5.41
CA GLN A 16 7.71 -3.07 5.97
C GLN A 16 7.62 -2.97 7.50
N ASP A 17 6.81 -3.83 8.14
CA ASP A 17 6.46 -3.75 9.57
C ASP A 17 5.95 -2.35 9.99
N TRP A 18 5.09 -1.76 9.15
CA TRP A 18 4.58 -0.41 9.37
C TRP A 18 3.28 -0.37 10.17
N THR A 19 3.10 0.71 10.93
CA THR A 19 1.81 1.04 11.55
C THR A 19 0.88 1.74 10.56
N GLU A 20 -0.42 1.74 10.83
CA GLU A 20 -1.41 2.45 10.00
C GLU A 20 -1.17 3.96 9.96
N VAL A 21 -0.61 4.53 11.03
CA VAL A 21 -0.20 5.94 11.09
C VAL A 21 0.94 6.22 10.12
N ARG A 22 1.93 5.33 10.07
CA ARG A 22 3.06 5.44 9.12
C ARG A 22 2.58 5.32 7.68
N LEU A 23 1.71 4.34 7.39
CA LEU A 23 1.08 4.20 6.07
C LEU A 23 0.31 5.46 5.66
N ALA A 24 -0.44 6.06 6.59
CA ALA A 24 -1.18 7.28 6.30
C ALA A 24 -0.25 8.44 5.92
N ALA A 25 0.89 8.59 6.61
CA ALA A 25 1.89 9.60 6.29
C ALA A 25 2.50 9.39 4.89
N GLU A 26 2.90 8.15 4.55
CA GLU A 26 3.46 7.82 3.23
C GLU A 26 2.44 7.99 2.09
N LEU A 27 1.16 7.75 2.36
CA LEU A 27 0.08 7.87 1.38
C LEU A 27 -0.50 9.30 1.31
N GLY A 28 -0.05 10.23 2.14
CA GLY A 28 -0.61 11.59 2.21
C GLY A 28 -2.10 11.60 2.62
N THR A 29 -2.50 10.66 3.48
CA THR A 29 -3.89 10.52 3.95
C THR A 29 -3.96 10.45 5.47
N THR A 30 -5.11 10.06 6.02
CA THR A 30 -5.34 9.94 7.46
C THR A 30 -5.42 8.49 7.90
N GLN A 31 -5.00 8.18 9.13
CA GLN A 31 -5.11 6.84 9.72
C GLN A 31 -6.54 6.26 9.65
N PRO A 32 -7.63 7.03 9.90
CA PRO A 32 -8.99 6.53 9.70
C PRO A 32 -9.28 6.08 8.26
N THR A 33 -8.67 6.72 7.26
CA THR A 33 -8.82 6.32 5.85
C THR A 33 -8.11 4.99 5.59
N VAL A 34 -6.89 4.83 6.12
CA VAL A 34 -6.16 3.56 6.08
C VAL A 34 -6.96 2.43 6.76
N ASN A 35 -7.50 2.67 7.96
CA ASN A 35 -8.31 1.68 8.67
C ASN A 35 -9.56 1.27 7.90
N ARG A 36 -10.28 2.22 7.29
CA ARG A 36 -11.45 1.90 6.46
C ARG A 36 -11.08 0.97 5.30
N ILE A 37 -10.02 1.30 4.57
CA ILE A 37 -9.52 0.49 3.45
C ILE A 37 -9.12 -0.91 3.94
N LEU A 38 -8.39 -1.03 5.04
CA LEU A 38 -7.99 -2.33 5.60
C LEU A 38 -9.17 -3.21 6.04
N ASN A 39 -10.29 -2.59 6.43
CA ASN A 39 -11.53 -3.25 6.78
C ASN A 39 -12.47 -3.48 5.57
N GLY A 40 -12.00 -3.26 4.34
CA GLY A 40 -12.77 -3.50 3.12
C GLY A 40 -13.78 -2.40 2.77
N GLN A 41 -13.69 -1.23 3.41
CA GLN A 41 -14.43 -0.04 3.02
C GLN A 41 -13.55 0.76 2.05
N ASP A 42 -13.56 0.34 0.78
CA ASP A 42 -12.67 0.78 -0.29
C ASP A 42 -13.23 1.94 -1.14
N ASP A 43 -14.23 2.67 -0.62
CA ASP A 43 -14.71 3.96 -1.16
C ASP A 43 -13.62 5.05 -0.98
N CYS A 44 -12.49 4.81 -1.63
CA CYS A 44 -11.31 5.65 -1.62
C CYS A 44 -11.22 6.36 -2.97
N LYS A 45 -10.72 7.59 -2.95
CA LYS A 45 -10.53 8.37 -4.17
C LYS A 45 -9.54 7.65 -5.09
N ILE A 46 -9.72 7.77 -6.41
CA ILE A 46 -8.80 7.22 -7.43
C ILE A 46 -7.34 7.65 -7.15
N SER A 47 -7.12 8.84 -6.61
CA SER A 47 -5.80 9.32 -6.18
C SER A 47 -5.17 8.46 -5.09
N THR A 48 -5.96 8.04 -4.09
CA THR A 48 -5.52 7.16 -3.01
C THR A 48 -5.20 5.76 -3.54
N PHE A 49 -6.03 5.24 -4.45
CA PHE A 49 -5.74 3.98 -5.14
C PHE A 49 -4.39 4.01 -5.86
N LYS A 50 -4.15 5.04 -6.68
CA LYS A 50 -2.89 5.21 -7.40
C LYS A 50 -1.69 5.31 -6.46
N ALA A 51 -1.82 6.04 -5.36
CA ALA A 51 -0.76 6.17 -4.35
C ALA A 51 -0.42 4.82 -3.71
N ILE A 52 -1.43 4.00 -3.39
CA ILE A 52 -1.23 2.67 -2.81
C ILE A 52 -0.53 1.74 -3.81
N CYS A 53 -0.94 1.75 -5.08
CA CYS A 53 -0.29 0.97 -6.14
C CYS A 53 1.17 1.38 -6.34
N ALA A 54 1.45 2.68 -6.38
CA ALA A 54 2.81 3.20 -6.51
C ALA A 54 3.70 2.80 -5.32
N LEU A 55 3.19 2.98 -4.09
CA LEU A 55 3.90 2.60 -2.87
C LEU A 55 4.18 1.09 -2.81
N HIS A 56 3.21 0.28 -3.21
CA HIS A 56 3.38 -1.17 -3.32
C HIS A 56 4.51 -1.52 -4.29
N GLN A 57 4.49 -0.95 -5.50
CA GLN A 57 5.57 -1.15 -6.47
C GLN A 57 6.94 -0.75 -5.88
N THR A 58 7.04 0.38 -5.19
CA THR A 58 8.30 0.81 -4.56
C THR A 58 8.79 -0.17 -3.48
N CYS A 59 7.89 -0.66 -2.63
CA CYS A 59 8.22 -1.62 -1.56
C CYS A 59 8.64 -2.99 -2.09
N PHE A 60 8.13 -3.41 -3.24
CA PHE A 60 8.33 -4.75 -3.80
C PHE A 60 9.24 -4.80 -5.04
N ALA A 61 9.62 -3.66 -5.64
CA ALA A 61 10.53 -3.59 -6.78
C ALA A 61 11.96 -4.05 -6.46
N ARG A 62 12.36 -4.15 -5.18
CA ARG A 62 13.71 -4.56 -4.76
C ARG A 62 13.98 -6.08 -4.76
N VAL A 63 13.07 -6.90 -5.29
CA VAL A 63 13.29 -8.36 -5.48
C VAL A 63 13.87 -8.69 -6.87
N ALA A 64 13.96 -7.72 -7.78
CA ALA A 64 14.57 -7.89 -9.10
C ALA A 64 15.82 -7.02 -9.22
N GLU A 65 16.93 -7.41 -8.58
CA GLU A 65 18.23 -7.06 -9.14
C GLU A 65 18.49 -7.98 -10.35
N PRO A 66 18.82 -7.44 -11.54
CA PRO A 66 19.43 -8.24 -12.58
C PRO A 66 20.82 -8.62 -12.12
N THR A 67 21.03 -9.89 -11.79
CA THR A 67 22.35 -10.46 -11.60
C THR A 67 23.13 -10.25 -12.91
N ALA A 68 23.96 -9.22 -12.94
CA ALA A 68 25.00 -9.07 -13.93
C ALA A 68 26.07 -10.12 -13.62
N THR A 69 26.24 -11.10 -14.50
CA THR A 69 27.53 -11.73 -14.86
C THR A 69 27.35 -12.44 -16.18
#